data_AF-A0A2K3P921-F1
#
_entry.id   AF-A0A2K3P921-F1
#
_cell.length_a   1.000
_cell.length_b   1.000
_cell.length_c   1.000
_cell.angle_alpha   90.00
_cell.angle_beta   90.00
_cell.angle_gamma   90.00
#
_symmetry.space_group_name_H-M   'P 1'
#
loop_
_entity.id
_entity.type
_entity.pdbx_description
1 polymer ?
#
loop_
_entity_poly.entity_id
_entity_poly.type
_entity_poly.pdbx_seq_one_letter_code
_entity_poly.pdbx_strand_id
1 'polypeptide(L)'
;MKAVSSISSVSSLPTTSPYFNSQVEKQWPQRFALSTKPIHLRHSNGCKVRATLNTNNKSIEIPHQWYNLVADLPIKPPPPLHPKTFEPIKPEDLSPLFPDELIRQEVTTDRFIDIPEEVRDVYKLWRPTPLIRAKRLEKLLDTPARIYYKYEGVSPAGSHKPNSAVPQAWYNLQQGVKNVVTETGAGQWGSALAFACSIFGLGCEVWQVRASYDSKPYRRLMMQTWGAKVHPSPSMLTEAGQRILQNDPTSPGSLGIAISEAVEIAAKNPDTKYCLGSVLNHVLLHQSVIGEECIKQMEAIGETPDVIIGCTGGGSNFAGLSFPFIREKLNKKINPVIRAVEPTACPSLTKGRYTYDYGDTAGLTPLMKMHTLGHDFVPDPIHAGGLRYHGMAPLISHVYELGLMEAISIPQTECFQGAIQFARSEGLIPAPEPTHAIAATIREALHCKETGEAKVILTAMCGHGHFDLPAYEKYLQGNMVDLSFSEEKLKASLANISQVT
;
A
#
# COMPACT_ATOMS: atom_id res chain seq x y z
N MET A 1 25.40 62.15 33.79
CA MET A 1 24.77 63.48 33.73
C MET A 1 24.90 64.02 32.30
N LYS A 2 23.89 64.75 31.79
CA LYS A 2 23.85 65.72 30.64
C LYS A 2 24.77 65.45 29.41
N ALA A 3 24.28 65.30 28.16
CA ALA A 3 23.59 66.31 27.31
C ALA A 3 24.47 67.56 27.01
N VAL A 4 24.58 68.12 25.79
CA VAL A 4 23.92 67.88 24.47
C VAL A 4 24.66 68.62 23.32
N SER A 5 24.47 68.19 22.05
CA SER A 5 24.63 68.87 20.73
C SER A 5 25.91 69.61 20.27
N SER A 6 26.29 69.38 19.00
CA SER A 6 26.31 70.41 17.93
C SER A 6 26.11 69.77 16.53
N ILE A 7 25.77 70.57 15.50
CA ILE A 7 25.13 70.13 14.23
C ILE A 7 25.73 70.83 12.99
N SER A 8 25.85 70.12 11.87
CA SER A 8 25.76 70.63 10.48
C SER A 8 25.53 69.42 9.51
N SER A 9 24.38 69.19 8.85
CA SER A 9 23.57 69.96 7.87
C SER A 9 23.97 69.79 6.40
N VAL A 10 22.96 69.82 5.50
CA VAL A 10 22.93 69.49 4.04
C VAL A 10 22.61 67.99 3.80
N SER A 11 21.58 67.58 3.02
CA SER A 11 20.46 68.28 2.34
C SER A 11 19.16 67.43 2.32
N SER A 12 18.20 67.70 1.41
CA SER A 12 16.78 67.28 1.53
C SER A 12 16.11 66.63 0.29
N LEU A 13 15.34 65.56 0.55
CA LEU A 13 14.02 65.17 -0.05
C LEU A 13 13.93 64.83 -1.57
N PRO A 14 12.84 64.17 -2.07
CA PRO A 14 11.59 63.80 -1.39
C PRO A 14 11.14 62.31 -1.46
N THR A 15 10.15 62.01 -0.64
CA THR A 15 9.30 60.81 -0.62
C THR A 15 8.30 60.75 -1.78
N THR A 16 8.06 59.58 -2.37
CA THR A 16 6.80 59.25 -3.06
C THR A 16 6.34 57.82 -2.76
N SER A 17 5.06 57.69 -2.41
CA SER A 17 4.28 56.45 -2.43
C SER A 17 3.56 56.33 -3.78
N PRO A 18 3.22 55.13 -4.23
CA PRO A 18 1.93 54.97 -4.91
C PRO A 18 1.11 53.80 -4.36
N TYR A 19 -0.05 54.16 -3.79
CA TYR A 19 -1.36 53.53 -3.97
C TYR A 19 -1.43 52.05 -4.39
N PHE A 20 -1.97 51.23 -3.49
CA PHE A 20 -2.78 50.07 -3.86
C PHE A 20 -3.83 50.48 -4.89
N ASN A 21 -3.83 49.82 -6.05
CA ASN A 21 -4.91 49.95 -7.03
C ASN A 21 -5.56 48.58 -7.23
N SER A 22 -6.83 48.48 -6.88
CA SER A 22 -7.64 47.25 -7.01
C SER A 22 -8.02 47.01 -8.47
N GLN A 23 -7.43 46.01 -9.13
CA GLN A 23 -8.01 45.26 -10.27
C GLN A 23 -6.99 44.25 -10.85
N VAL A 24 -6.86 43.07 -10.23
CA VAL A 24 -6.32 41.87 -10.92
C VAL A 24 -7.15 40.63 -10.53
N GLU A 25 -8.46 40.71 -10.75
CA GLU A 25 -9.30 39.54 -10.97
C GLU A 25 -9.68 39.48 -12.44
N LYS A 26 -9.85 38.26 -12.97
CA LYS A 26 -10.21 37.91 -14.37
C LYS A 26 -9.03 37.96 -15.37
N GLN A 27 -8.33 36.83 -15.49
CA GLN A 27 -8.16 36.13 -16.77
C GLN A 27 -7.55 34.73 -16.55
N TRP A 28 -8.40 33.78 -16.13
CA TRP A 28 -8.10 32.35 -16.27
C TRP A 28 -8.72 31.89 -17.60
N PRO A 29 -7.99 31.25 -18.53
CA PRO A 29 -8.55 30.83 -19.81
C PRO A 29 -9.71 29.84 -19.61
N GLN A 30 -10.79 30.07 -20.35
CA GLN A 30 -12.05 29.35 -20.18
C GLN A 30 -11.94 27.89 -20.68
N ARG A 31 -12.67 27.02 -19.95
CA ARG A 31 -13.00 25.62 -20.24
C ARG A 31 -12.84 25.18 -21.71
N PHE A 32 -11.89 24.28 -21.97
CA PHE A 32 -11.96 23.40 -23.14
C PHE A 32 -13.07 22.37 -22.95
N ALA A 33 -14.23 22.63 -23.55
CA ALA A 33 -15.28 21.61 -23.68
C ALA A 33 -14.89 20.62 -24.79
N LEU A 34 -14.50 19.41 -24.41
CA LEU A 34 -14.23 18.32 -25.36
C LEU A 34 -15.55 17.82 -25.96
N SER A 35 -15.89 18.34 -27.14
CA SER A 35 -16.96 17.81 -28.00
C SER A 35 -16.51 16.47 -28.61
N THR A 36 -16.84 15.36 -27.96
CA THR A 36 -16.51 14.02 -28.44
C THR A 36 -17.68 13.39 -29.19
N LYS A 37 -17.53 13.25 -30.52
CA LYS A 37 -18.11 12.11 -31.25
C LYS A 37 -17.08 10.97 -31.23
N PRO A 38 -17.46 9.72 -30.92
CA PRO A 38 -16.50 8.62 -30.85
C PRO A 38 -15.98 8.27 -32.24
N ILE A 39 -14.68 8.45 -32.46
CA ILE A 39 -13.97 7.93 -33.63
C ILE A 39 -13.24 6.65 -33.19
N HIS A 40 -13.61 5.50 -33.75
CA HIS A 40 -12.93 4.24 -33.49
C HIS A 40 -11.52 4.22 -34.12
N LEU A 41 -10.51 4.64 -33.35
CA LEU A 41 -9.11 4.43 -33.67
C LEU A 41 -8.71 2.98 -33.35
N ARG A 42 -8.52 2.17 -34.40
CA ARG A 42 -7.85 0.86 -34.29
C ARG A 42 -6.36 1.09 -34.06
N HIS A 43 -5.90 0.92 -32.83
CA HIS A 43 -4.47 0.85 -32.53
C HIS A 43 -3.95 -0.58 -32.71
N SER A 44 -3.26 -0.83 -33.83
CA SER A 44 -2.35 -1.95 -33.98
C SER A 44 -0.92 -1.52 -33.63
N ASN A 45 -0.13 -2.50 -33.18
CA ASN A 45 1.30 -2.49 -32.83
C ASN A 45 1.55 -2.45 -31.32
N GLY A 46 2.14 -3.47 -30.68
CA GLY A 46 2.80 -4.64 -31.24
C GLY A 46 4.27 -4.79 -30.79
N CYS A 47 4.58 -4.45 -29.55
CA CYS A 47 5.86 -4.78 -28.92
C CYS A 47 5.57 -5.50 -27.59
N LYS A 48 5.41 -6.83 -27.64
CA LYS A 48 5.16 -7.66 -26.46
C LYS A 48 6.47 -8.22 -25.93
N VAL A 49 6.83 -7.84 -24.70
CA VAL A 49 8.00 -8.36 -23.98
C VAL A 49 7.84 -9.86 -23.79
N ARG A 50 8.91 -10.66 -23.97
CA ARG A 50 8.87 -12.14 -23.93
C ARG A 50 8.19 -12.72 -22.67
N ALA A 51 8.29 -12.04 -21.53
CA ALA A 51 7.62 -12.39 -20.26
C ALA A 51 6.09 -12.18 -20.23
N THR A 52 5.50 -11.72 -21.35
CA THR A 52 4.04 -11.60 -21.53
C THR A 52 3.48 -12.70 -22.43
N LEU A 53 4.29 -13.65 -22.94
CA LEU A 53 3.88 -14.70 -23.86
C LEU A 53 3.97 -16.09 -23.21
N ASN A 54 3.00 -16.95 -23.49
CA ASN A 54 3.01 -18.35 -23.08
C ASN A 54 3.80 -19.24 -24.07
N THR A 55 3.91 -20.53 -23.76
CA THR A 55 4.61 -21.55 -24.59
C THR A 55 4.12 -21.63 -26.04
N ASN A 56 2.91 -21.12 -26.33
CA ASN A 56 2.32 -21.05 -27.67
C ASN A 56 2.36 -19.64 -28.29
N ASN A 57 3.25 -18.74 -27.82
CA ASN A 57 3.36 -17.34 -28.24
C ASN A 57 2.07 -16.49 -28.09
N LYS A 58 1.05 -16.96 -27.36
CA LYS A 58 -0.13 -16.15 -27.02
C LYS A 58 0.20 -15.28 -25.82
N SER A 59 -0.34 -14.06 -25.75
CA SER A 59 -0.17 -13.27 -24.54
C SER A 59 -0.85 -13.94 -23.35
N ILE A 60 -0.18 -13.92 -22.20
CA ILE A 60 -0.80 -14.20 -20.92
C ILE A 60 -1.90 -13.16 -20.73
N GLU A 61 -3.09 -13.64 -20.39
CA GLU A 61 -4.30 -12.83 -20.30
C GLU A 61 -4.53 -12.41 -18.85
N ILE A 62 -5.13 -11.23 -18.68
CA ILE A 62 -5.62 -10.77 -17.37
C ILE A 62 -6.62 -11.82 -16.88
N PRO A 63 -6.49 -12.33 -15.64
CA PRO A 63 -7.47 -13.25 -15.04
C PRO A 63 -8.92 -12.79 -15.25
N HIS A 64 -9.83 -13.76 -15.39
CA HIS A 64 -11.27 -13.50 -15.41
C HIS A 64 -11.88 -13.52 -14.01
N GLN A 65 -11.15 -14.06 -13.02
CA GLN A 65 -11.63 -14.25 -11.66
C GLN A 65 -10.51 -13.90 -10.67
N TRP A 66 -10.87 -13.33 -9.52
CA TRP A 66 -10.03 -13.29 -8.34
C TRP A 66 -10.17 -14.60 -7.55
N TYR A 67 -9.12 -14.96 -6.81
CA TYR A 67 -9.07 -16.16 -5.98
C TYR A 67 -9.18 -15.85 -4.48
N ASN A 68 -10.09 -16.54 -3.80
CA ASN A 68 -10.32 -16.47 -2.37
C ASN A 68 -9.70 -17.68 -1.65
N LEU A 69 -8.61 -17.45 -0.89
CA LEU A 69 -7.95 -18.51 -0.12
C LEU A 69 -8.86 -19.10 0.97
N VAL A 70 -9.81 -18.35 1.52
CA VAL A 70 -10.70 -18.83 2.59
C VAL A 70 -11.45 -20.10 2.19
N ALA A 71 -11.78 -20.26 0.91
CA ALA A 71 -12.46 -21.44 0.38
C ALA A 71 -11.68 -22.75 0.63
N ASP A 72 -10.35 -22.72 0.49
CA ASP A 72 -9.48 -23.91 0.50
C ASP A 72 -8.73 -24.13 1.83
N LEU A 73 -8.84 -23.21 2.79
CA LEU A 73 -8.23 -23.40 4.12
C LEU A 73 -8.91 -24.52 4.92
N PRO A 74 -8.12 -25.35 5.65
CA PRO A 74 -8.64 -26.45 6.46
C PRO A 74 -9.44 -25.97 7.68
N ILE A 75 -9.10 -24.79 8.21
CA ILE A 75 -9.80 -24.10 9.29
C ILE A 75 -10.10 -22.69 8.78
N LYS A 76 -11.34 -22.23 8.92
CA LYS A 76 -11.74 -20.88 8.50
C LYS A 76 -11.19 -19.82 9.47
N PRO A 77 -10.86 -18.60 9.03
CA PRO A 77 -10.39 -17.55 9.92
C PRO A 77 -11.48 -17.15 10.93
N PRO A 78 -11.13 -16.70 12.14
CA PRO A 78 -12.09 -16.16 13.10
C PRO A 78 -12.82 -14.92 12.52
N PRO A 79 -14.11 -14.73 12.83
CA PRO A 79 -14.87 -13.59 12.33
C PRO A 79 -14.43 -12.28 13.00
N PRO A 80 -14.48 -11.13 12.31
CA PRO A 80 -14.34 -9.83 12.96
C PRO A 80 -15.51 -9.55 13.93
N LEU A 81 -15.21 -8.83 15.02
CA LEU A 81 -16.14 -8.55 16.11
C LEU A 81 -16.53 -7.07 16.16
N HIS A 82 -17.79 -6.80 16.53
CA HIS A 82 -18.34 -5.45 16.62
C HIS A 82 -17.72 -4.65 17.77
N PRO A 83 -17.28 -3.40 17.57
CA PRO A 83 -16.39 -2.68 18.48
C PRO A 83 -16.97 -2.33 19.87
N LYS A 84 -18.28 -2.51 20.07
CA LYS A 84 -18.95 -2.21 21.36
C LYS A 84 -19.56 -3.42 22.06
N THR A 85 -19.86 -4.47 21.30
CA THR A 85 -20.56 -5.67 21.84
C THR A 85 -19.64 -6.89 21.88
N PHE A 86 -18.54 -6.88 21.13
CA PHE A 86 -17.60 -8.00 20.96
C PHE A 86 -18.23 -9.29 20.40
N GLU A 87 -19.45 -9.20 19.87
CA GLU A 87 -20.11 -10.24 19.08
C GLU A 87 -19.67 -10.16 17.60
N PRO A 88 -19.72 -11.26 16.82
CA PRO A 88 -19.44 -11.22 15.38
C PRO A 88 -20.27 -10.16 14.64
N ILE A 89 -19.62 -9.37 13.78
CA ILE A 89 -20.31 -8.33 13.00
C ILE A 89 -21.31 -8.93 12.00
N LYS A 90 -22.35 -8.16 11.72
CA LYS A 90 -23.30 -8.42 10.63
C LYS A 90 -22.99 -7.54 9.41
N PRO A 91 -23.45 -7.91 8.21
CA PRO A 91 -23.35 -7.06 7.02
C PRO A 91 -23.88 -5.64 7.26
N GLU A 92 -25.00 -5.52 8.00
CA GLU A 92 -25.61 -4.24 8.36
C GLU A 92 -24.64 -3.29 9.10
N ASP A 93 -23.77 -3.81 9.96
CA ASP A 93 -22.82 -3.02 10.76
C ASP A 93 -21.74 -2.36 9.87
N LEU A 94 -21.47 -2.93 8.69
CA LEU A 94 -20.51 -2.43 7.71
C LEU A 94 -21.13 -1.50 6.66
N SER A 95 -22.46 -1.56 6.49
CA SER A 95 -23.21 -0.78 5.49
C SER A 95 -23.02 0.75 5.55
N PRO A 96 -22.71 1.41 6.69
CA PRO A 96 -22.37 2.83 6.68
C PRO A 96 -21.09 3.12 5.90
N LEU A 97 -20.09 2.24 6.00
CA LEU A 97 -18.73 2.48 5.49
C LEU A 97 -18.53 1.94 4.08
N PHE A 98 -19.05 0.75 3.77
CA PHE A 98 -18.76 0.03 2.54
C PHE A 98 -20.02 -0.20 1.68
N PRO A 99 -19.87 -0.32 0.35
CA PRO A 99 -20.92 -0.82 -0.52
C PRO A 99 -21.16 -2.33 -0.33
N ASP A 100 -22.40 -2.76 -0.57
CA ASP A 100 -22.96 -4.09 -0.28
C ASP A 100 -22.14 -5.22 -0.91
N GLU A 101 -21.65 -5.02 -2.13
CA GLU A 101 -20.85 -6.02 -2.84
C GLU A 101 -19.45 -6.19 -2.24
N LEU A 102 -18.82 -5.13 -1.70
CA LEU A 102 -17.57 -5.28 -0.96
C LEU A 102 -17.80 -5.98 0.39
N ILE A 103 -18.94 -5.72 1.04
CA ILE A 103 -19.34 -6.42 2.27
C ILE A 103 -19.56 -7.91 1.98
N ARG A 104 -20.25 -8.26 0.87
CA ARG A 104 -20.41 -9.65 0.41
C ARG A 104 -19.07 -10.32 0.18
N GLN A 105 -18.13 -9.62 -0.46
CA GLN A 105 -16.78 -10.14 -0.73
C GLN A 105 -15.94 -10.34 0.54
N GLU A 106 -16.14 -9.53 1.58
CA GLU A 106 -15.40 -9.64 2.84
C GLU A 106 -15.72 -10.94 3.60
N VAL A 107 -16.96 -11.41 3.51
CA VAL A 107 -17.49 -12.58 4.24
C VAL A 107 -17.69 -13.83 3.36
N THR A 108 -17.42 -13.75 2.06
CA THR A 108 -17.68 -14.85 1.14
C THR A 108 -16.78 -16.07 1.39
N THR A 109 -17.35 -17.26 1.16
CA THR A 109 -16.61 -18.53 1.09
C THR A 109 -16.49 -19.08 -0.34
N ASP A 110 -16.97 -18.34 -1.34
CA ASP A 110 -16.80 -18.65 -2.76
C ASP A 110 -15.31 -18.67 -3.11
N ARG A 111 -14.84 -19.71 -3.81
CA ARG A 111 -13.42 -19.85 -4.21
C ARG A 111 -12.97 -18.81 -5.22
N PHE A 112 -13.86 -18.46 -6.15
CA PHE A 112 -13.58 -17.57 -7.26
C PHE A 112 -14.69 -16.54 -7.38
N ILE A 113 -14.31 -15.29 -7.66
CA ILE A 113 -15.24 -14.18 -7.90
C ILE A 113 -14.85 -13.53 -9.21
N ASP A 114 -15.81 -13.42 -10.12
CA ASP A 114 -15.60 -12.86 -11.45
C ASP A 114 -15.16 -11.39 -11.36
N ILE A 115 -14.15 -11.03 -12.16
CA ILE A 115 -13.69 -9.65 -12.30
C ILE A 115 -14.61 -8.97 -13.33
N PRO A 116 -15.35 -7.90 -12.96
CA PRO A 116 -16.21 -7.18 -13.91
C PRO A 116 -15.45 -6.73 -15.15
N GLU A 117 -16.05 -6.83 -16.33
CA GLU A 117 -15.36 -6.52 -17.60
C GLU A 117 -14.87 -5.07 -17.66
N GLU A 118 -15.57 -4.12 -17.03
CA GLU A 118 -15.13 -2.73 -16.86
C GLU A 118 -13.88 -2.62 -15.99
N VAL A 119 -13.79 -3.40 -14.91
CA VAL A 119 -12.59 -3.47 -14.04
C VAL A 119 -11.44 -4.10 -14.82
N ARG A 120 -11.69 -5.17 -15.57
CA ARG A 120 -10.71 -5.80 -16.46
C ARG A 120 -10.25 -4.84 -17.58
N ASP A 121 -11.13 -3.98 -18.09
CA ASP A 121 -10.79 -2.98 -19.10
C ASP A 121 -9.79 -1.95 -18.55
N VAL A 122 -10.06 -1.41 -17.35
CA VAL A 122 -9.12 -0.51 -16.67
C VAL A 122 -7.80 -1.21 -16.34
N TYR A 123 -7.82 -2.50 -15.93
CA TYR A 123 -6.60 -3.27 -15.72
C TYR A 123 -5.71 -3.37 -16.98
N LYS A 124 -6.26 -3.34 -18.21
CA LYS A 124 -5.46 -3.38 -19.46
C LYS A 124 -4.45 -2.23 -19.59
N LEU A 125 -4.61 -1.16 -18.80
CA LEU A 125 -3.65 -0.05 -18.74
C LEU A 125 -2.28 -0.45 -18.17
N TRP A 126 -2.18 -1.54 -17.37
CA TRP A 126 -0.88 -2.02 -16.84
C TRP A 126 -0.75 -3.54 -16.64
N ARG A 127 -1.83 -4.32 -16.79
CA ARG A 127 -1.86 -5.78 -16.56
C ARG A 127 -1.91 -6.58 -17.87
N PRO A 128 -1.34 -7.81 -17.91
CA PRO A 128 -0.53 -8.43 -16.86
C PRO A 128 0.82 -7.76 -16.63
N THR A 129 1.21 -7.66 -15.36
CA THR A 129 2.49 -7.05 -14.98
C THR A 129 3.65 -8.01 -15.24
N PRO A 130 4.86 -7.54 -15.58
CA PRO A 130 5.93 -8.42 -16.01
C PRO A 130 6.53 -9.25 -14.85
N LEU A 131 6.79 -10.53 -15.13
CA LEU A 131 7.69 -11.38 -14.36
C LEU A 131 9.09 -11.28 -14.98
N ILE A 132 10.09 -10.84 -14.22
CA ILE A 132 11.42 -10.53 -14.75
C ILE A 132 12.48 -11.35 -14.01
N ARG A 133 13.41 -11.96 -14.75
CA ARG A 133 14.57 -12.66 -14.17
C ARG A 133 15.72 -11.69 -13.92
N ALA A 134 16.18 -11.58 -12.68
CA ALA A 134 17.24 -10.68 -12.24
C ALA A 134 18.65 -11.24 -12.56
N LYS A 135 18.93 -11.50 -13.84
CA LYS A 135 20.18 -12.15 -14.29
C LYS A 135 21.46 -11.38 -13.95
N ARG A 136 21.39 -10.05 -13.74
CA ARG A 136 22.56 -9.24 -13.36
C ARG A 136 22.75 -9.27 -11.85
N LEU A 137 21.67 -9.36 -11.06
CA LEU A 137 21.76 -9.66 -9.64
C LEU A 137 22.28 -11.09 -9.40
N GLU A 138 21.78 -12.10 -10.12
CA GLU A 138 22.32 -13.48 -10.10
C GLU A 138 23.85 -13.47 -10.34
N LYS A 139 24.30 -12.75 -11.38
CA LYS A 139 25.73 -12.59 -11.69
C LYS A 139 26.51 -11.79 -10.64
N LEU A 140 25.90 -10.77 -10.03
CA LEU A 140 26.53 -9.93 -9.00
C LEU A 140 26.78 -10.72 -7.71
N LEU A 141 25.82 -11.55 -7.31
CA LEU A 141 25.92 -12.41 -6.14
C LEU A 141 26.80 -13.65 -6.42
N ASP A 142 26.94 -14.04 -7.69
CA ASP A 142 27.63 -15.25 -8.14
C ASP A 142 27.01 -16.46 -7.42
N THR A 143 25.70 -16.62 -7.63
CA THR A 143 24.83 -17.62 -7.01
C THR A 143 24.32 -18.64 -8.05
N PRO A 144 24.12 -19.91 -7.67
CA PRO A 144 23.43 -20.89 -8.52
C PRO A 144 21.90 -20.66 -8.57
N ALA A 145 21.36 -19.79 -7.72
CA ALA A 145 19.93 -19.50 -7.67
C ALA A 145 19.43 -18.75 -8.91
N ARG A 146 18.16 -18.96 -9.27
CA ARG A 146 17.44 -18.26 -10.35
C ARG A 146 16.43 -17.31 -9.71
N ILE A 147 16.63 -16.00 -9.88
CA ILE A 147 15.89 -14.97 -9.15
C ILE A 147 14.88 -14.33 -10.10
N TYR A 148 13.59 -14.47 -9.78
CA TYR A 148 12.48 -13.88 -10.52
C TYR A 148 11.76 -12.86 -9.65
N TYR A 149 11.39 -11.70 -10.20
CA TYR A 149 10.58 -10.72 -9.51
C TYR A 149 9.33 -10.34 -10.31
N LYS A 150 8.18 -10.32 -9.62
CA LYS A 150 6.89 -9.87 -10.16
C LYS A 150 6.79 -8.36 -9.93
N TYR A 151 6.82 -7.58 -11.01
CA TYR A 151 7.00 -6.12 -10.94
C TYR A 151 5.67 -5.35 -11.08
N GLU A 152 5.06 -5.03 -9.93
CA GLU A 152 3.80 -4.27 -9.85
C GLU A 152 3.98 -2.75 -9.96
N GLY A 153 5.22 -2.24 -9.96
CA GLY A 153 5.51 -0.82 -10.11
C GLY A 153 5.23 -0.23 -11.50
N VAL A 154 4.75 -1.03 -12.45
CA VAL A 154 4.32 -0.58 -13.80
C VAL A 154 2.93 0.08 -13.82
N SER A 155 2.16 0.00 -12.73
CA SER A 155 0.83 0.62 -12.67
C SER A 155 0.90 2.16 -12.71
N PRO A 156 -0.20 2.86 -13.08
CA PRO A 156 -0.21 4.33 -13.07
C PRO A 156 0.17 4.96 -11.73
N ALA A 157 -0.16 4.29 -10.61
CA ALA A 157 0.19 4.73 -9.26
C ALA A 157 1.56 4.21 -8.76
N GLY A 158 2.33 3.52 -9.61
CA GLY A 158 3.67 3.02 -9.30
C GLY A 158 3.72 1.90 -8.26
N SER A 159 2.62 1.18 -8.04
CA SER A 159 2.53 0.06 -7.06
C SER A 159 1.38 -0.91 -7.33
N HIS A 160 1.29 -1.99 -6.56
CA HIS A 160 0.18 -2.96 -6.59
C HIS A 160 -1.20 -2.41 -6.22
N LYS A 161 -1.29 -1.21 -5.62
CA LYS A 161 -2.52 -0.72 -4.99
C LYS A 161 -3.71 -0.47 -5.94
N PRO A 162 -3.55 -0.06 -7.21
CA PRO A 162 -4.66 0.08 -8.16
C PRO A 162 -5.46 -1.22 -8.39
N ASN A 163 -4.85 -2.39 -8.15
CA ASN A 163 -5.55 -3.68 -8.27
C ASN A 163 -6.79 -3.75 -7.37
N SER A 164 -6.77 -3.14 -6.17
CA SER A 164 -7.96 -3.04 -5.30
C SER A 164 -8.67 -1.68 -5.41
N ALA A 165 -7.96 -0.60 -5.71
CA ALA A 165 -8.58 0.73 -5.85
C ALA A 165 -9.62 0.79 -6.99
N VAL A 166 -9.32 0.16 -8.13
CA VAL A 166 -10.21 0.13 -9.30
C VAL A 166 -11.52 -0.62 -9.03
N PRO A 167 -11.53 -1.89 -8.56
CA PRO A 167 -12.79 -2.54 -8.20
C PRO A 167 -13.53 -1.81 -7.07
N GLN A 168 -12.85 -1.32 -6.03
CA GLN A 168 -13.53 -0.55 -4.97
C GLN A 168 -14.25 0.70 -5.53
N ALA A 169 -13.58 1.48 -6.39
CA ALA A 169 -14.21 2.63 -7.04
C ALA A 169 -15.37 2.21 -7.96
N TRP A 170 -15.22 1.10 -8.70
CA TRP A 170 -16.28 0.60 -9.58
C TRP A 170 -17.52 0.14 -8.80
N TYR A 171 -17.36 -0.68 -7.75
CA TYR A 171 -18.49 -1.15 -6.93
C TYR A 171 -19.23 0.00 -6.24
N ASN A 172 -18.51 1.02 -5.78
CA ASN A 172 -19.13 2.25 -5.26
C ASN A 172 -19.95 2.97 -6.34
N LEU A 173 -19.41 3.13 -7.55
CA LEU A 173 -20.16 3.71 -8.68
C LEU A 173 -21.43 2.91 -9.00
N GLN A 174 -21.35 1.57 -9.03
CA GLN A 174 -22.52 0.71 -9.32
C GLN A 174 -23.62 0.82 -8.24
N GLN A 175 -23.26 1.01 -6.98
CA GLN A 175 -24.21 1.29 -5.90
C GLN A 175 -24.74 2.74 -5.92
N GLY A 176 -24.26 3.58 -6.84
CA GLY A 176 -24.71 4.95 -7.02
C GLY A 176 -24.07 5.98 -6.08
N VAL A 177 -23.05 5.58 -5.31
CA VAL A 177 -22.23 6.43 -4.44
C VAL A 177 -21.65 7.60 -5.25
N LYS A 178 -21.48 8.77 -4.62
CA LYS A 178 -20.97 9.98 -5.29
C LYS A 178 -19.54 10.31 -4.91
N ASN A 179 -19.18 10.08 -3.67
CA ASN A 179 -17.87 10.40 -3.13
C ASN A 179 -17.27 9.18 -2.43
N VAL A 180 -15.95 9.04 -2.50
CA VAL A 180 -15.21 8.11 -1.65
C VAL A 180 -14.16 8.86 -0.83
N VAL A 181 -13.95 8.39 0.39
CA VAL A 181 -12.99 8.95 1.34
C VAL A 181 -12.00 7.89 1.79
N THR A 182 -10.78 8.30 2.11
CA THR A 182 -9.73 7.37 2.54
C THR A 182 -8.61 8.04 3.33
N GLU A 183 -7.85 7.25 4.07
CA GLU A 183 -6.57 7.61 4.65
C GLU A 183 -5.42 7.50 3.63
N THR A 184 -4.28 8.15 3.89
CA THR A 184 -3.00 7.67 3.35
C THR A 184 -1.80 8.09 4.18
N GLY A 185 -0.79 7.23 4.27
CA GLY A 185 0.51 7.57 4.87
C GLY A 185 1.42 8.26 3.84
N ALA A 186 2.38 7.50 3.31
CA ALA A 186 3.34 7.98 2.32
C ALA A 186 2.72 8.29 0.92
N GLY A 187 1.42 8.08 0.75
CA GLY A 187 0.62 8.52 -0.41
C GLY A 187 0.21 7.42 -1.39
N GLN A 188 0.83 6.24 -1.40
CA GLN A 188 0.61 5.21 -2.45
C GLN A 188 -0.86 4.78 -2.58
N TRP A 189 -1.60 4.72 -1.46
CA TRP A 189 -3.00 4.29 -1.47
C TRP A 189 -3.92 5.39 -2.00
N GLY A 190 -3.82 6.60 -1.46
CA GLY A 190 -4.57 7.75 -1.96
C GLY A 190 -4.28 8.03 -3.43
N SER A 191 -3.03 7.87 -3.90
CA SER A 191 -2.69 7.97 -5.32
C SER A 191 -3.42 6.92 -6.18
N ALA A 192 -3.52 5.67 -5.70
CA ALA A 192 -4.24 4.62 -6.41
C ALA A 192 -5.75 4.85 -6.44
N LEU A 193 -6.35 5.32 -5.34
CA LEU A 193 -7.78 5.64 -5.27
C LEU A 193 -8.12 6.89 -6.09
N ALA A 194 -7.32 7.95 -6.02
CA ALA A 194 -7.48 9.14 -6.85
C ALA A 194 -7.48 8.80 -8.35
N PHE A 195 -6.53 7.98 -8.80
CA PHE A 195 -6.51 7.46 -10.17
C PHE A 195 -7.81 6.71 -10.52
N ALA A 196 -8.22 5.73 -9.70
CA ALA A 196 -9.43 4.95 -9.94
C ALA A 196 -10.70 5.82 -10.00
N CYS A 197 -10.83 6.80 -9.11
CA CYS A 197 -11.95 7.73 -9.08
C CYS A 197 -11.97 8.64 -10.31
N SER A 198 -10.80 9.07 -10.81
CA SER A 198 -10.70 9.87 -12.03
C SER A 198 -11.20 9.13 -13.29
N ILE A 199 -11.07 7.79 -13.32
CA ILE A 199 -11.60 6.95 -14.41
C ILE A 199 -13.12 6.79 -14.31
N PHE A 200 -13.66 6.62 -13.11
CA PHE A 200 -15.08 6.34 -12.88
C PHE A 200 -15.95 7.57 -12.57
N GLY A 201 -15.37 8.77 -12.49
CA GLY A 201 -16.09 10.02 -12.24
C GLY A 201 -16.59 10.19 -10.79
N LEU A 202 -15.96 9.51 -9.83
CA LEU A 202 -16.27 9.66 -8.41
C LEU A 202 -15.51 10.82 -7.77
N GLY A 203 -16.13 11.51 -6.81
CA GLY A 203 -15.41 12.42 -5.91
C GLY A 203 -14.45 11.63 -5.02
N CYS A 204 -13.26 12.17 -4.75
CA CYS A 204 -12.24 11.52 -3.92
C CYS A 204 -11.64 12.52 -2.93
N GLU A 205 -11.72 12.24 -1.64
CA GLU A 205 -11.05 13.01 -0.59
C GLU A 205 -10.12 12.12 0.25
N VAL A 206 -8.89 12.59 0.47
CA VAL A 206 -7.81 11.81 1.10
C VAL A 206 -7.28 12.53 2.33
N TRP A 207 -7.37 11.88 3.49
CA TRP A 207 -6.69 12.32 4.72
C TRP A 207 -5.27 11.76 4.73
N GLN A 208 -4.30 12.61 4.40
CA GLN A 208 -2.89 12.23 4.39
C GLN A 208 -2.23 12.60 5.73
N VAL A 209 -1.55 11.65 6.36
CA VAL A 209 -0.78 11.86 7.60
C VAL A 209 0.11 13.10 7.47
N ARG A 210 -0.05 14.09 8.35
CA ARG A 210 0.55 15.44 8.24
C ARG A 210 2.04 15.43 7.97
N ALA A 211 2.83 14.70 8.75
CA ALA A 211 4.27 14.57 8.51
C ALA A 211 4.62 14.01 7.12
N SER A 212 3.76 13.18 6.52
CA SER A 212 3.93 12.69 5.13
C SER A 212 3.37 13.66 4.08
N TYR A 213 2.30 14.40 4.39
CA TYR A 213 1.76 15.47 3.54
C TYR A 213 2.79 16.58 3.33
N ASP A 214 3.52 16.93 4.39
CA ASP A 214 4.55 17.97 4.38
C ASP A 214 5.86 17.49 3.74
N SER A 215 6.36 16.29 4.12
CA SER A 215 7.65 15.77 3.63
C SER A 215 7.61 15.04 2.28
N LYS A 216 6.44 14.58 1.80
CA LYS A 216 6.29 13.85 0.53
C LYS A 216 5.30 14.55 -0.44
N PRO A 217 5.57 15.79 -0.86
CA PRO A 217 4.64 16.58 -1.67
C PRO A 217 4.32 15.95 -3.02
N TYR A 218 5.22 15.14 -3.61
CA TYR A 218 4.99 14.57 -4.95
C TYR A 218 3.81 13.61 -5.02
N ARG A 219 3.56 12.78 -4.00
CA ARG A 219 2.36 11.92 -3.99
C ARG A 219 1.07 12.71 -3.74
N ARG A 220 1.14 13.81 -2.98
CA ARG A 220 0.03 14.77 -2.85
C ARG A 220 -0.31 15.41 -4.19
N LEU A 221 0.70 15.93 -4.90
CA LEU A 221 0.53 16.53 -6.23
C LEU A 221 -0.05 15.50 -7.23
N MET A 222 0.43 14.25 -7.19
CA MET A 222 -0.09 13.15 -7.99
C MET A 222 -1.57 12.85 -7.73
N MET A 223 -2.01 12.83 -6.46
CA MET A 223 -3.43 12.72 -6.09
C MET A 223 -4.25 13.90 -6.64
N GLN A 224 -3.75 15.12 -6.48
CA GLN A 224 -4.40 16.35 -6.95
C GLN A 224 -4.46 16.43 -8.49
N THR A 225 -3.47 15.88 -9.21
CA THR A 225 -3.48 15.76 -10.69
C THR A 225 -4.62 14.87 -11.18
N TRP A 226 -5.01 13.85 -10.40
CA TRP A 226 -6.20 13.03 -10.66
C TRP A 226 -7.49 13.59 -10.04
N GLY A 227 -7.48 14.83 -9.56
CA GLY A 227 -8.66 15.55 -9.09
C GLY A 227 -9.08 15.25 -7.64
N ALA A 228 -8.31 14.46 -6.88
CA ALA A 228 -8.61 14.22 -5.48
C ALA A 228 -8.29 15.45 -4.61
N LYS A 229 -9.15 15.73 -3.63
CA LYS A 229 -8.84 16.67 -2.53
C LYS A 229 -7.95 15.94 -1.52
N VAL A 230 -6.93 16.62 -1.01
CA VAL A 230 -6.00 16.02 -0.03
C VAL A 230 -5.90 16.93 1.18
N HIS A 231 -6.23 16.39 2.35
CA HIS A 231 -6.25 17.07 3.63
C HIS A 231 -5.10 16.57 4.51
N PRO A 232 -4.34 17.44 5.20
CA PRO A 232 -3.37 17.00 6.20
C PRO A 232 -4.09 16.53 7.47
N SER A 233 -3.76 15.33 7.95
CA SER A 233 -4.36 14.67 9.12
C SER A 233 -3.39 14.64 10.31
N PRO A 234 -3.77 15.07 11.53
CA PRO A 234 -5.11 15.50 11.95
C PRO A 234 -5.54 16.82 11.30
N SER A 235 -6.81 16.93 10.90
CA SER A 235 -7.39 18.14 10.29
C SER A 235 -8.36 18.87 11.22
N MET A 236 -8.75 20.10 10.86
CA MET A 236 -9.83 20.84 11.54
C MET A 236 -11.23 20.50 10.97
N LEU A 237 -11.33 19.58 10.01
CA LEU A 237 -12.58 19.27 9.29
C LEU A 237 -13.46 18.24 10.01
N THR A 238 -12.92 17.54 11.00
CA THR A 238 -13.58 16.42 11.71
C THR A 238 -13.47 16.62 13.22
N GLU A 239 -14.37 16.01 13.99
CA GLU A 239 -14.28 16.02 15.46
C GLU A 239 -13.07 15.23 15.96
N ALA A 240 -12.75 14.11 15.31
CA ALA A 240 -11.57 13.31 15.59
C ALA A 240 -10.27 14.14 15.43
N GLY A 241 -10.10 14.81 14.30
CA GLY A 241 -8.94 15.65 14.02
C GLY A 241 -8.85 16.87 14.94
N GLN A 242 -9.97 17.56 15.20
CA GLN A 242 -10.03 18.69 16.13
C GLN A 242 -9.62 18.28 17.55
N ARG A 243 -10.08 17.12 18.05
CA ARG A 243 -9.74 16.62 19.39
C ARG A 243 -8.24 16.34 19.55
N ILE A 244 -7.60 15.79 18.51
CA ILE A 244 -6.14 15.61 18.50
C ILE A 244 -5.42 16.96 18.50
N LEU A 245 -5.83 17.91 17.64
CA LEU A 245 -5.21 19.24 17.56
C LEU A 245 -5.42 20.12 18.79
N GLN A 246 -6.48 19.90 19.57
CA GLN A 246 -6.68 20.57 20.86
C GLN A 246 -5.67 20.08 21.92
N ASN A 247 -5.31 18.80 21.90
CA ASN A 247 -4.35 18.20 22.83
C ASN A 247 -2.89 18.42 22.40
N ASP A 248 -2.61 18.30 21.10
CA ASP A 248 -1.31 18.56 20.48
C ASP A 248 -1.50 19.30 19.14
N PRO A 249 -1.42 20.65 19.14
CA PRO A 249 -1.48 21.46 17.93
C PRO A 249 -0.35 21.20 16.93
N THR A 250 0.73 20.54 17.37
CA THR A 250 1.90 20.19 16.55
C THR A 250 1.89 18.74 16.05
N SER A 251 0.81 18.00 16.31
CA SER A 251 0.75 16.56 16.07
C SER A 251 1.17 16.17 14.65
N PRO A 252 2.17 15.29 14.47
CA PRO A 252 2.63 14.85 13.15
C PRO A 252 1.61 13.94 12.43
N GLY A 253 0.54 13.53 13.14
CA GLY A 253 -0.45 12.57 12.70
C GLY A 253 0.04 11.13 12.70
N SER A 254 -0.90 10.20 12.58
CA SER A 254 -0.66 8.76 12.42
C SER A 254 -1.63 8.21 11.39
N LEU A 255 -1.37 7.00 10.88
CA LEU A 255 -2.29 6.36 9.95
C LEU A 255 -3.66 6.10 10.60
N GLY A 256 -3.69 5.69 11.88
CA GLY A 256 -4.93 5.47 12.62
C GLY A 256 -5.77 6.74 12.81
N ILE A 257 -5.13 7.90 13.04
CA ILE A 257 -5.83 9.20 13.09
C ILE A 257 -6.47 9.50 11.73
N ALA A 258 -5.73 9.31 10.63
CA ALA A 258 -6.25 9.53 9.28
C ALA A 258 -7.39 8.58 8.89
N ILE A 259 -7.36 7.32 9.35
CA ILE A 259 -8.49 6.38 9.23
C ILE A 259 -9.70 6.93 9.99
N SER A 260 -9.51 7.36 11.25
CA SER A 260 -10.59 7.87 12.10
C SER A 260 -11.31 9.06 11.46
N GLU A 261 -10.56 10.00 10.88
CA GLU A 261 -11.12 11.15 10.15
C GLU A 261 -11.90 10.75 8.89
N ALA A 262 -11.35 9.86 8.06
CA ALA A 262 -12.03 9.40 6.84
C ALA A 262 -13.30 8.58 7.16
N VAL A 263 -13.24 7.72 8.18
CA VAL A 263 -14.38 6.94 8.70
C VAL A 263 -15.46 7.86 9.26
N GLU A 264 -15.11 8.92 9.99
CA GLU A 264 -16.06 9.91 10.51
C GLU A 264 -16.85 10.59 9.37
N ILE A 265 -16.18 10.96 8.27
CA ILE A 265 -16.84 11.57 7.11
C ILE A 265 -17.74 10.57 6.37
N ALA A 266 -17.30 9.32 6.15
CA ALA A 266 -18.14 8.30 5.53
C ALA A 266 -19.40 8.01 6.37
N ALA A 267 -19.24 7.79 7.67
CA ALA A 267 -20.36 7.48 8.57
C ALA A 267 -21.39 8.61 8.69
N LYS A 268 -20.98 9.87 8.49
CA LYS A 268 -21.86 11.05 8.54
C LYS A 268 -22.58 11.38 7.22
N ASN A 269 -22.18 10.81 6.07
CA ASN A 269 -22.68 11.22 4.75
C ASN A 269 -23.17 10.01 3.92
N PRO A 270 -24.49 9.88 3.64
CA PRO A 270 -25.05 8.67 3.02
C PRO A 270 -24.66 8.47 1.54
N ASP A 271 -24.21 9.52 0.85
CA ASP A 271 -23.73 9.48 -0.54
C ASP A 271 -22.23 9.17 -0.66
N THR A 272 -21.57 8.95 0.48
CA THR A 272 -20.12 8.86 0.63
C THR A 272 -19.73 7.52 1.25
N LYS A 273 -18.67 6.87 0.75
CA LYS A 273 -18.17 5.61 1.31
C LYS A 273 -16.68 5.64 1.57
N TYR A 274 -16.24 4.80 2.50
CA TYR A 274 -14.85 4.64 2.85
C TYR A 274 -14.20 3.52 2.01
N CYS A 275 -13.02 3.79 1.46
CA CYS A 275 -12.23 2.82 0.71
C CYS A 275 -10.90 2.55 1.43
N LEU A 276 -10.51 1.29 1.57
CA LEU A 276 -9.36 0.89 2.40
C LEU A 276 -8.30 0.10 1.60
N GLY A 277 -7.02 0.37 1.86
CA GLY A 277 -5.90 -0.03 0.98
C GLY A 277 -5.17 -1.35 1.28
N SER A 278 -5.51 -2.07 2.36
CA SER A 278 -4.84 -3.31 2.78
C SER A 278 -5.73 -4.16 3.71
N VAL A 279 -5.18 -5.14 4.44
CA VAL A 279 -5.79 -5.81 5.61
C VAL A 279 -7.04 -6.67 5.35
N LEU A 280 -8.12 -6.09 4.85
CA LEU A 280 -9.43 -6.72 4.66
C LEU A 280 -9.43 -7.79 3.55
N ASN A 281 -10.25 -8.82 3.71
CA ASN A 281 -10.30 -9.99 2.83
C ASN A 281 -10.60 -9.61 1.38
N HIS A 282 -11.54 -8.70 1.11
CA HIS A 282 -11.84 -8.27 -0.26
C HIS A 282 -10.63 -7.55 -0.90
N VAL A 283 -9.81 -6.85 -0.12
CA VAL A 283 -8.57 -6.23 -0.62
C VAL A 283 -7.55 -7.30 -1.00
N LEU A 284 -7.41 -8.35 -0.20
CA LEU A 284 -6.51 -9.47 -0.48
C LEU A 284 -7.00 -10.30 -1.69
N LEU A 285 -8.32 -10.51 -1.80
CA LEU A 285 -9.00 -11.09 -2.96
C LEU A 285 -8.65 -10.31 -4.24
N HIS A 286 -8.88 -9.00 -4.29
CA HIS A 286 -8.56 -8.17 -5.46
C HIS A 286 -7.09 -8.26 -5.89
N GLN A 287 -6.18 -8.44 -4.93
CA GLN A 287 -4.74 -8.54 -5.18
C GLN A 287 -4.31 -9.93 -5.71
N SER A 288 -5.15 -10.98 -5.60
CA SER A 288 -4.85 -12.33 -6.11
C SER A 288 -4.54 -12.38 -7.62
N VAL A 289 -4.97 -11.36 -8.38
CA VAL A 289 -4.61 -11.15 -9.79
C VAL A 289 -3.09 -11.19 -10.03
N ILE A 290 -2.29 -10.81 -9.03
CA ILE A 290 -0.82 -10.87 -9.08
C ILE A 290 -0.34 -12.32 -9.17
N GLY A 291 -0.77 -13.19 -8.24
CA GLY A 291 -0.38 -14.59 -8.19
C GLY A 291 -0.97 -15.41 -9.33
N GLU A 292 -2.21 -15.17 -9.74
CA GLU A 292 -2.84 -15.84 -10.89
C GLU A 292 -2.09 -15.59 -12.20
N GLU A 293 -1.63 -14.36 -12.42
CA GLU A 293 -0.73 -14.05 -13.54
C GLU A 293 0.64 -14.71 -13.35
N CYS A 294 1.18 -14.68 -12.13
CA CYS A 294 2.52 -15.17 -11.85
C CYS A 294 2.64 -16.69 -12.05
N ILE A 295 1.61 -17.47 -11.71
CA ILE A 295 1.54 -18.92 -11.99
C ILE A 295 1.63 -19.15 -13.50
N LYS A 296 0.78 -18.51 -14.29
CA LYS A 296 0.79 -18.62 -15.77
C LYS A 296 2.12 -18.15 -16.38
N GLN A 297 2.77 -17.16 -15.77
CA GLN A 297 4.08 -16.65 -16.20
C GLN A 297 5.22 -17.64 -15.89
N MET A 298 5.16 -18.32 -14.74
CA MET A 298 6.11 -19.37 -14.36
C MET A 298 5.95 -20.63 -15.23
N GLU A 299 4.71 -21.09 -15.42
CA GLU A 299 4.36 -22.19 -16.34
C GLU A 299 4.84 -21.90 -17.78
N ALA A 300 4.65 -20.67 -18.26
CA ALA A 300 5.07 -20.23 -19.59
C ALA A 300 6.59 -20.33 -19.84
N ILE A 301 7.40 -20.20 -18.79
CA ILE A 301 8.87 -20.29 -18.87
C ILE A 301 9.42 -21.63 -18.38
N GLY A 302 8.56 -22.55 -17.92
CA GLY A 302 8.94 -23.87 -17.44
C GLY A 302 9.68 -23.86 -16.09
N GLU A 303 9.40 -22.89 -15.22
CA GLU A 303 10.01 -22.78 -13.89
C GLU A 303 8.96 -22.94 -12.79
N THR A 304 9.37 -23.47 -11.64
CA THR A 304 8.54 -23.61 -10.43
C THR A 304 9.31 -22.99 -9.26
N PRO A 305 8.72 -22.09 -8.46
CA PRO A 305 9.42 -21.49 -7.32
C PRO A 305 9.63 -22.49 -6.18
N ASP A 306 10.85 -22.55 -5.65
CA ASP A 306 11.18 -23.25 -4.40
C ASP A 306 10.97 -22.33 -3.18
N VAL A 307 11.16 -21.02 -3.36
CA VAL A 307 10.96 -20.00 -2.33
C VAL A 307 10.17 -18.82 -2.92
N ILE A 308 9.14 -18.38 -2.20
CA ILE A 308 8.34 -17.20 -2.54
C ILE A 308 8.47 -16.18 -1.41
N ILE A 309 8.99 -15.00 -1.72
CA ILE A 309 9.35 -13.96 -0.76
C ILE A 309 8.56 -12.69 -1.07
N GLY A 310 8.00 -12.02 -0.06
CA GLY A 310 7.38 -10.71 -0.26
C GLY A 310 7.27 -9.89 1.02
N CYS A 311 7.21 -8.57 0.86
CA CYS A 311 7.23 -7.66 1.99
C CYS A 311 5.84 -7.48 2.61
N THR A 312 5.76 -7.34 3.93
CA THR A 312 4.49 -7.27 4.65
C THR A 312 4.41 -6.02 5.52
N GLY A 313 3.48 -5.13 5.19
CA GLY A 313 2.95 -4.08 6.08
C GLY A 313 1.59 -4.57 6.57
N GLY A 314 0.49 -3.97 6.12
CA GLY A 314 -0.83 -4.64 6.17
C GLY A 314 -0.99 -5.82 5.19
N GLY A 315 0.10 -6.35 4.65
CA GLY A 315 0.19 -7.62 3.91
C GLY A 315 -0.43 -7.78 2.51
N SER A 316 -1.23 -6.84 1.99
CA SER A 316 -2.04 -7.06 0.77
C SER A 316 -1.27 -7.47 -0.50
N ASN A 317 -0.05 -6.94 -0.72
CA ASN A 317 0.78 -7.35 -1.86
C ASN A 317 1.29 -8.79 -1.73
N PHE A 318 1.66 -9.19 -0.52
CA PHE A 318 2.20 -10.51 -0.23
C PHE A 318 1.13 -11.57 -0.43
N ALA A 319 -0.06 -11.38 0.15
CA ALA A 319 -1.21 -12.25 -0.08
C ALA A 319 -1.60 -12.32 -1.56
N GLY A 320 -1.64 -11.19 -2.26
CA GLY A 320 -1.95 -11.16 -3.69
C GLY A 320 -1.01 -11.99 -4.55
N LEU A 321 0.29 -12.01 -4.22
CA LEU A 321 1.26 -12.90 -4.84
C LEU A 321 1.11 -14.35 -4.34
N SER A 322 1.10 -14.57 -3.02
CA SER A 322 1.34 -15.88 -2.41
C SER A 322 0.10 -16.75 -2.30
N PHE A 323 -1.11 -16.20 -2.15
CA PHE A 323 -2.33 -16.99 -1.91
C PHE A 323 -2.64 -17.98 -3.06
N PRO A 324 -2.54 -17.60 -4.35
CA PRO A 324 -2.62 -18.56 -5.45
C PRO A 324 -1.56 -19.68 -5.37
N PHE A 325 -0.33 -19.41 -4.90
CA PHE A 325 0.67 -20.46 -4.70
C PHE A 325 0.39 -21.32 -3.45
N ILE A 326 -0.24 -20.77 -2.40
CA ILE A 326 -0.76 -21.57 -1.26
C ILE A 326 -1.82 -22.55 -1.77
N ARG A 327 -2.71 -22.15 -2.69
CA ARG A 327 -3.65 -23.06 -3.35
C ARG A 327 -2.93 -24.22 -4.04
N GLU A 328 -1.92 -23.92 -4.86
CA GLU A 328 -1.16 -24.98 -5.56
C GLU A 328 -0.38 -25.90 -4.58
N LYS A 329 0.06 -25.36 -3.44
CA LYS A 329 0.68 -26.11 -2.32
C LYS A 329 -0.31 -27.03 -1.59
N LEU A 330 -1.50 -26.52 -1.24
CA LEU A 330 -2.58 -27.32 -0.64
C LEU A 330 -3.05 -28.43 -1.60
N ASN A 331 -3.08 -28.14 -2.90
CA ASN A 331 -3.34 -29.11 -3.97
C ASN A 331 -2.16 -30.05 -4.28
N LYS A 332 -1.05 -29.98 -3.53
CA LYS A 332 0.15 -30.83 -3.65
C LYS A 332 0.84 -30.81 -5.03
N LYS A 333 0.64 -29.75 -5.82
CA LYS A 333 1.28 -29.59 -7.15
C LYS A 333 2.69 -29.01 -7.03
N ILE A 334 2.93 -28.19 -6.02
CA ILE A 334 4.21 -27.55 -5.69
C ILE A 334 4.38 -27.57 -4.17
N ASN A 335 5.59 -27.29 -3.65
CA ASN A 335 5.79 -27.16 -2.20
C ASN A 335 6.81 -26.05 -1.84
N PRO A 336 6.56 -24.77 -2.19
CA PRO A 336 7.48 -23.69 -1.87
C PRO A 336 7.50 -23.38 -0.37
N VAL A 337 8.64 -22.87 0.09
CA VAL A 337 8.74 -22.02 1.27
C VAL A 337 8.09 -20.68 0.93
N ILE A 338 7.15 -20.22 1.76
CA ILE A 338 6.42 -18.97 1.54
C ILE A 338 6.75 -18.04 2.71
N ARG A 339 7.46 -16.94 2.45
CA ARG A 339 8.15 -16.12 3.44
C ARG A 339 7.70 -14.66 3.39
N ALA A 340 7.02 -14.22 4.43
CA ALA A 340 6.76 -12.80 4.69
C ALA A 340 8.01 -12.11 5.23
N VAL A 341 8.20 -10.84 4.85
CA VAL A 341 9.34 -10.02 5.32
C VAL A 341 8.85 -8.66 5.79
N GLU A 342 9.07 -8.37 7.07
CA GLU A 342 8.63 -7.13 7.74
C GLU A 342 9.86 -6.34 8.26
N PRO A 343 9.71 -5.05 8.62
CA PRO A 343 10.81 -4.29 9.21
C PRO A 343 11.03 -4.70 10.67
N THR A 344 12.29 -4.76 11.13
CA THR A 344 12.57 -4.89 12.58
C THR A 344 11.97 -3.76 13.42
N ALA A 345 11.70 -2.60 12.82
CA ALA A 345 11.08 -1.44 13.45
C ALA A 345 9.54 -1.55 13.62
N CYS A 346 8.88 -2.44 12.89
CA CYS A 346 7.44 -2.73 13.00
C CYS A 346 7.18 -4.24 12.76
N PRO A 347 7.65 -5.13 13.67
CA PRO A 347 7.70 -6.57 13.47
C PRO A 347 6.42 -7.28 13.96
N SER A 348 5.29 -7.02 13.30
CA SER A 348 3.97 -7.48 13.75
C SER A 348 3.81 -9.01 13.77
N LEU A 349 4.32 -9.74 12.76
CA LEU A 349 4.25 -11.21 12.71
C LEU A 349 5.29 -11.88 13.61
N THR A 350 6.51 -11.33 13.68
CA THR A 350 7.63 -11.99 14.37
C THR A 350 7.76 -11.63 15.84
N LYS A 351 7.11 -10.55 16.30
CA LYS A 351 7.09 -10.15 17.72
C LYS A 351 5.73 -9.69 18.26
N GLY A 352 4.75 -9.44 17.39
CA GLY A 352 3.40 -9.08 17.82
C GLY A 352 2.64 -10.26 18.43
N ARG A 353 1.45 -9.98 18.94
CA ARG A 353 0.56 -10.98 19.55
C ARG A 353 -0.59 -11.30 18.60
N TYR A 354 -0.92 -12.59 18.41
CA TYR A 354 -2.16 -12.98 17.74
C TYR A 354 -3.36 -12.82 18.68
N THR A 355 -4.15 -11.75 18.48
CA THR A 355 -5.28 -11.40 19.34
C THR A 355 -6.34 -10.61 18.56
N TYR A 356 -7.52 -10.40 19.14
CA TYR A 356 -8.45 -9.39 18.64
C TYR A 356 -7.92 -8.01 18.98
N ASP A 357 -7.88 -7.12 17.99
CA ASP A 357 -7.44 -5.73 18.15
C ASP A 357 -8.08 -4.84 17.06
N TYR A 358 -8.09 -3.52 17.28
CA TYR A 358 -8.69 -2.55 16.37
C TYR A 358 -7.81 -2.29 15.14
N GLY A 359 -8.44 -1.98 14.01
CA GLY A 359 -7.75 -1.56 12.79
C GLY A 359 -7.30 -0.09 12.81
N ASP A 360 -7.82 0.72 13.73
CA ASP A 360 -7.56 2.14 13.88
C ASP A 360 -7.30 2.53 15.34
N THR A 361 -6.65 3.67 15.55
CA THR A 361 -6.27 4.16 16.89
C THR A 361 -7.46 4.71 17.71
N ALA A 362 -8.60 5.03 17.09
CA ALA A 362 -9.78 5.54 17.81
C ALA A 362 -10.78 4.44 18.22
N GLY A 363 -10.52 3.17 17.85
CA GLY A 363 -11.40 2.04 18.15
C GLY A 363 -12.76 2.10 17.42
N LEU A 364 -12.80 2.70 16.24
CA LEU A 364 -14.02 2.86 15.44
C LEU A 364 -14.29 1.68 14.49
N THR A 365 -13.23 0.97 14.10
CA THR A 365 -13.30 -0.22 13.23
C THR A 365 -13.66 -1.50 14.01
N PRO A 366 -14.19 -2.54 13.34
CA PRO A 366 -14.32 -3.86 13.95
C PRO A 366 -13.00 -4.40 14.50
N LEU A 367 -13.06 -5.15 15.60
CA LEU A 367 -11.88 -5.88 16.09
C LEU A 367 -11.64 -7.06 15.15
N MET A 368 -10.38 -7.26 14.76
CA MET A 368 -9.98 -8.34 13.88
C MET A 368 -8.99 -9.25 14.59
N LYS A 369 -9.10 -10.58 14.41
CA LYS A 369 -8.10 -11.52 14.95
C LYS A 369 -6.84 -11.45 14.09
N MET A 370 -5.82 -10.75 14.57
CA MET A 370 -4.60 -10.49 13.82
C MET A 370 -3.35 -10.50 14.70
N HIS A 371 -2.20 -10.70 14.07
CA HIS A 371 -0.92 -10.34 14.66
C HIS A 371 -0.83 -8.82 14.78
N THR A 372 -0.61 -8.31 15.98
CA THR A 372 -0.61 -6.87 16.28
C THR A 372 0.49 -6.48 17.26
N LEU A 373 0.97 -5.23 17.11
CA LEU A 373 1.81 -4.53 18.08
C LEU A 373 0.99 -3.67 19.07
N GLY A 374 -0.33 -3.60 18.88
CA GLY A 374 -1.29 -2.71 19.56
C GLY A 374 -1.69 -1.52 18.66
N HIS A 375 -2.99 -1.16 18.65
CA HIS A 375 -3.53 -0.03 17.86
C HIS A 375 -3.00 1.36 18.24
N ASP A 376 -2.39 1.47 19.44
CA ASP A 376 -1.65 2.64 19.91
C ASP A 376 -0.18 2.67 19.44
N PHE A 377 0.31 1.63 18.75
CA PHE A 377 1.70 1.57 18.32
C PHE A 377 2.02 2.63 17.26
N VAL A 378 2.88 3.58 17.61
CA VAL A 378 3.41 4.58 16.69
C VAL A 378 4.85 4.22 16.29
N PRO A 379 5.11 3.86 15.02
CA PRO A 379 6.46 3.64 14.51
C PRO A 379 7.32 4.90 14.62
N ASP A 380 8.60 4.72 14.92
CA ASP A 380 9.53 5.84 15.07
C ASP A 380 9.67 6.68 13.78
N PRO A 381 9.66 8.02 13.84
CA PRO A 381 9.80 8.89 12.67
C PRO A 381 11.05 8.64 11.82
N ILE A 382 12.14 8.11 12.41
CA ILE A 382 13.41 7.81 11.74
C ILE A 382 13.28 6.64 10.75
N HIS A 383 12.27 5.78 10.91
CA HIS A 383 12.06 4.60 10.07
C HIS A 383 11.64 4.96 8.64
N ALA A 384 12.54 4.79 7.67
CA ALA A 384 12.33 5.15 6.27
C ALA A 384 11.81 3.99 5.39
N GLY A 385 11.84 2.74 5.89
CA GLY A 385 11.48 1.52 5.15
C GLY A 385 10.00 1.35 4.75
N GLY A 386 9.11 2.25 5.14
CA GLY A 386 7.67 2.07 4.94
C GLY A 386 7.11 1.05 5.93
N LEU A 387 6.14 0.21 5.51
CA LEU A 387 5.64 -0.94 6.30
C LEU A 387 5.29 -0.61 7.78
N ARG A 388 4.55 0.50 7.98
CA ARG A 388 4.31 1.18 9.27
C ARG A 388 3.00 0.82 9.99
N TYR A 389 2.30 -0.23 9.58
CA TYR A 389 1.00 -0.58 10.16
C TYR A 389 1.20 -1.52 11.35
N HIS A 390 0.50 -1.29 12.46
CA HIS A 390 0.67 -2.04 13.71
C HIS A 390 0.22 -3.50 13.60
N GLY A 391 -0.84 -3.75 12.81
CA GLY A 391 -1.42 -5.06 12.59
C GLY A 391 -0.91 -5.76 11.33
N MET A 392 -1.34 -7.00 11.15
CA MET A 392 -1.24 -7.76 9.90
C MET A 392 -2.65 -8.05 9.38
N ALA A 393 -2.81 -8.37 8.09
CA ALA A 393 -4.10 -8.85 7.58
C ALA A 393 -4.56 -10.07 8.40
N PRO A 394 -5.84 -10.16 8.83
CA PRO A 394 -6.34 -11.28 9.63
C PRO A 394 -6.13 -12.62 8.93
N LEU A 395 -6.41 -12.67 7.62
CA LEU A 395 -6.21 -13.86 6.80
C LEU A 395 -4.73 -14.26 6.65
N ILE A 396 -3.78 -13.31 6.62
CA ILE A 396 -2.34 -13.63 6.64
C ILE A 396 -1.92 -14.13 8.02
N SER A 397 -2.42 -13.50 9.09
CA SER A 397 -2.17 -13.93 10.47
C SER A 397 -2.63 -15.38 10.67
N HIS A 398 -3.84 -15.71 10.21
CA HIS A 398 -4.41 -17.04 10.28
C HIS A 398 -3.63 -18.05 9.41
N VAL A 399 -3.19 -17.66 8.21
CA VAL A 399 -2.34 -18.50 7.33
C VAL A 399 -0.96 -18.79 7.93
N TYR A 400 -0.41 -17.84 8.70
CA TYR A 400 0.83 -18.01 9.47
C TYR A 400 0.64 -18.96 10.67
N GLU A 401 -0.43 -18.80 11.45
CA GLU A 401 -0.79 -19.71 12.56
C GLU A 401 -1.07 -21.15 12.08
N LEU A 402 -1.59 -21.31 10.85
CA LEU A 402 -1.75 -22.63 10.21
C LEU A 402 -0.44 -23.24 9.69
N GLY A 403 0.71 -22.58 9.86
CA GLY A 403 2.02 -23.07 9.41
C GLY A 403 2.18 -23.15 7.89
N LEU A 404 1.33 -22.46 7.12
CA LEU A 404 1.38 -22.50 5.64
C LEU A 404 2.49 -21.59 5.07
N MET A 405 2.94 -20.62 5.87
CA MET A 405 3.99 -19.63 5.59
C MET A 405 4.86 -19.40 6.83
N GLU A 406 6.02 -18.78 6.63
CA GLU A 406 6.90 -18.27 7.68
C GLU A 406 7.08 -16.74 7.56
N ALA A 407 7.65 -16.11 8.60
CA ALA A 407 7.89 -14.67 8.64
C ALA A 407 9.29 -14.37 9.21
N ILE A 408 9.96 -13.35 8.67
CA ILE A 408 11.22 -12.82 9.20
C ILE A 408 11.19 -11.28 9.23
N SER A 409 11.93 -10.67 10.16
CA SER A 409 12.14 -9.22 10.22
C SER A 409 13.55 -8.83 9.78
N ILE A 410 13.69 -7.79 8.95
CA ILE A 410 15.01 -7.30 8.46
C ILE A 410 15.22 -5.81 8.82
N PRO A 411 16.44 -5.40 9.26
CA PRO A 411 16.79 -4.01 9.53
C PRO A 411 16.85 -3.15 8.26
N GLN A 412 16.52 -1.86 8.38
CA GLN A 412 16.37 -0.98 7.21
C GLN A 412 17.70 -0.68 6.50
N THR A 413 18.84 -0.66 7.20
CA THR A 413 20.14 -0.46 6.54
C THR A 413 20.46 -1.60 5.56
N GLU A 414 20.18 -2.85 5.94
CA GLU A 414 20.34 -4.04 5.09
C GLU A 414 19.35 -4.02 3.93
N CYS A 415 18.08 -3.67 4.20
CA CYS A 415 17.07 -3.49 3.16
C CYS A 415 17.54 -2.51 2.07
N PHE A 416 18.04 -1.33 2.45
CA PHE A 416 18.57 -0.36 1.50
C PHE A 416 19.90 -0.79 0.87
N GLN A 417 20.76 -1.53 1.57
CA GLN A 417 21.96 -2.14 0.97
C GLN A 417 21.60 -3.12 -0.16
N GLY A 418 20.59 -3.97 0.06
CA GLY A 418 20.02 -4.83 -0.97
C GLY A 418 19.39 -4.05 -2.11
N ALA A 419 18.67 -2.97 -1.81
CA ALA A 419 18.08 -2.08 -2.80
C ALA A 419 19.11 -1.39 -3.71
N ILE A 420 20.26 -0.96 -3.16
CA ILE A 420 21.35 -0.38 -3.95
C ILE A 420 22.01 -1.43 -4.86
N GLN A 421 22.19 -2.67 -4.39
CA GLN A 421 22.66 -3.77 -5.24
C GLN A 421 21.68 -4.08 -6.38
N PHE A 422 20.39 -4.16 -6.06
CA PHE A 422 19.32 -4.38 -7.05
C PHE A 422 19.25 -3.23 -8.08
N ALA A 423 19.25 -1.98 -7.64
CA ALA A 423 19.17 -0.83 -8.53
C ALA A 423 20.40 -0.69 -9.44
N ARG A 424 21.61 -0.96 -8.92
CA ARG A 424 22.86 -0.94 -9.72
C ARG A 424 22.97 -2.11 -10.70
N SER A 425 22.37 -3.26 -10.40
CA SER A 425 22.40 -4.43 -11.28
C SER A 425 21.27 -4.43 -12.31
N GLU A 426 20.02 -4.22 -11.90
CA GLU A 426 18.84 -4.33 -12.78
C GLU A 426 18.28 -2.97 -13.28
N GLY A 427 18.77 -1.84 -12.77
CA GLY A 427 18.41 -0.49 -13.23
C GLY A 427 17.05 0.04 -12.72
N LEU A 428 16.31 -0.74 -11.94
CA LEU A 428 15.04 -0.32 -11.33
C LEU A 428 15.27 0.10 -9.87
N ILE A 429 14.74 1.26 -9.48
CA ILE A 429 14.75 1.74 -8.09
C ILE A 429 13.48 1.21 -7.40
N PRO A 430 13.56 0.27 -6.43
CA PRO A 430 12.39 -0.20 -5.69
C PRO A 430 11.88 0.86 -4.71
N ALA A 431 10.58 0.82 -4.40
CA ALA A 431 10.04 1.55 -3.26
C ALA A 431 10.67 1.02 -1.94
N PRO A 432 10.69 1.79 -0.84
CA PRO A 432 11.21 1.34 0.45
C PRO A 432 10.57 0.03 0.94
N GLU A 433 9.29 -0.18 0.67
CA GLU A 433 8.56 -1.38 1.09
C GLU A 433 9.17 -2.69 0.52
N PRO A 434 9.28 -2.92 -0.81
CA PRO A 434 9.87 -4.14 -1.38
C PRO A 434 11.37 -4.32 -1.14
N THR A 435 12.10 -3.32 -0.61
CA THR A 435 13.52 -3.50 -0.23
C THR A 435 13.72 -4.62 0.80
N HIS A 436 12.74 -4.86 1.67
CA HIS A 436 12.71 -5.96 2.63
C HIS A 436 12.72 -7.33 1.93
N ALA A 437 11.83 -7.51 0.95
CA ALA A 437 11.77 -8.73 0.14
C ALA A 437 13.06 -8.94 -0.66
N ILE A 438 13.64 -7.86 -1.20
CA ILE A 438 14.91 -7.90 -1.93
C ILE A 438 16.08 -8.31 -1.02
N ALA A 439 16.19 -7.79 0.21
CA ALA A 439 17.22 -8.22 1.15
C ALA A 439 17.08 -9.70 1.53
N ALA A 440 15.87 -10.16 1.85
CA ALA A 440 15.61 -11.59 2.08
C ALA A 440 15.92 -12.48 0.86
N THR A 441 15.67 -11.97 -0.35
CA THR A 441 16.02 -12.66 -1.61
C THR A 441 17.54 -12.76 -1.77
N ILE A 442 18.29 -11.71 -1.42
CA ILE A 442 19.75 -11.72 -1.44
C ILE A 442 20.31 -12.68 -0.38
N ARG A 443 19.74 -12.73 0.84
CA ARG A 443 20.10 -13.72 1.87
C ARG A 443 19.94 -15.15 1.35
N GLU A 444 18.77 -15.50 0.80
CA GLU A 444 18.51 -16.85 0.27
C GLU A 444 19.45 -17.18 -0.91
N ALA A 445 19.71 -16.22 -1.80
CA ALA A 445 20.63 -16.40 -2.92
C ALA A 445 22.10 -16.58 -2.48
N LEU A 446 22.54 -15.88 -1.43
CA LEU A 446 23.86 -16.09 -0.82
C LEU A 446 23.94 -17.43 -0.10
N HIS A 447 22.88 -17.86 0.59
CA HIS A 447 22.81 -19.19 1.17
C HIS A 447 22.90 -20.31 0.12
N CYS A 448 22.21 -20.15 -1.02
CA CYS A 448 22.34 -21.03 -2.19
C CYS A 448 23.79 -21.10 -2.72
N LYS A 449 24.56 -20.00 -2.61
CA LYS A 449 25.99 -19.99 -2.96
C LYS A 449 26.84 -20.75 -1.95
N GLU A 450 26.59 -20.56 -0.66
CA GLU A 450 27.29 -21.23 0.43
C GLU A 450 27.09 -22.75 0.42
N THR A 451 25.88 -23.21 0.10
CA THR A 451 25.51 -24.63 0.05
C THR A 451 25.74 -25.28 -1.32
N GLY A 452 25.80 -24.49 -2.39
CA GLY A 452 25.79 -24.97 -3.77
C GLY A 452 24.41 -25.40 -4.29
N GLU A 453 23.34 -25.24 -3.51
CA GLU A 453 21.98 -25.63 -3.89
C GLU A 453 21.36 -24.63 -4.87
N ALA A 454 20.83 -25.10 -6.00
CA ALA A 454 20.29 -24.24 -7.07
C ALA A 454 18.75 -24.08 -6.97
N LYS A 455 18.27 -23.06 -6.24
CA LYS A 455 16.83 -22.76 -6.07
C LYS A 455 16.27 -21.75 -7.07
N VAL A 456 14.97 -21.82 -7.33
CA VAL A 456 14.16 -20.77 -7.97
C VAL A 456 13.53 -19.90 -6.88
N ILE A 457 13.93 -18.62 -6.83
CA ILE A 457 13.44 -17.65 -5.85
C ILE A 457 12.52 -16.66 -6.56
N LEU A 458 11.25 -16.63 -6.18
CA LEU A 458 10.26 -15.65 -6.63
C LEU A 458 10.10 -14.56 -5.57
N THR A 459 10.24 -13.29 -5.96
CA THR A 459 10.13 -12.15 -5.04
C THR A 459 9.14 -11.07 -5.49
N ALA A 460 8.45 -10.44 -4.54
CA ALA A 460 7.50 -9.37 -4.80
C ALA A 460 8.19 -8.01 -4.96
N MET A 461 8.16 -7.42 -6.16
CA MET A 461 8.57 -6.03 -6.39
C MET A 461 7.29 -5.16 -6.48
N CYS A 462 6.70 -4.86 -5.31
CA CYS A 462 5.35 -4.32 -5.23
C CYS A 462 5.19 -2.83 -5.60
N GLY A 463 6.27 -2.11 -5.94
CA GLY A 463 6.21 -0.70 -6.34
C GLY A 463 7.59 -0.04 -6.52
N HIS A 464 7.62 1.06 -7.27
CA HIS A 464 8.85 1.80 -7.61
C HIS A 464 9.17 2.96 -6.63
N GLY A 465 10.46 3.30 -6.49
CA GLY A 465 10.95 4.29 -5.53
C GLY A 465 11.00 5.74 -6.02
N HIS A 466 10.47 6.06 -7.21
CA HIS A 466 10.55 7.40 -7.81
C HIS A 466 10.07 8.54 -6.89
N PHE A 467 9.12 8.28 -6.01
CA PHE A 467 8.56 9.26 -5.05
C PHE A 467 9.06 9.09 -3.61
N ASP A 468 10.05 8.21 -3.39
CA ASP A 468 10.62 7.91 -2.08
C ASP A 468 12.15 8.08 -2.05
N LEU A 469 12.72 8.78 -3.04
CA LEU A 469 14.14 9.13 -3.10
C LEU A 469 14.71 9.80 -1.84
N PRO A 470 13.98 10.58 -1.01
CA PRO A 470 14.50 11.06 0.28
C PRO A 470 14.92 9.93 1.25
N ALA A 471 14.34 8.74 1.14
CA ALA A 471 14.78 7.58 1.93
C ALA A 471 16.12 7.02 1.41
N TYR A 472 16.32 7.04 0.08
CA TYR A 472 17.60 6.70 -0.53
C TYR A 472 18.68 7.73 -0.23
N GLU A 473 18.36 9.02 -0.26
CA GLU A 473 19.26 10.10 0.15
C GLU A 473 19.78 9.86 1.58
N LYS A 474 18.87 9.60 2.53
CA LYS A 474 19.22 9.27 3.92
C LYS A 474 20.18 8.08 4.01
N TYR A 475 19.98 7.03 3.21
CA TYR A 475 20.91 5.89 3.15
C TYR A 475 22.26 6.27 2.55
N LEU A 476 22.27 6.92 1.38
CA LEU A 476 23.47 7.28 0.61
C LEU A 476 24.38 8.29 1.34
N GLN A 477 23.80 9.13 2.20
CA GLN A 477 24.54 10.04 3.08
C GLN A 477 25.06 9.37 4.37
N GLY A 478 24.78 8.08 4.62
CA GLY A 478 25.13 7.40 5.87
C GLY A 478 24.25 7.78 7.07
N ASN A 479 23.14 8.50 6.84
CA ASN A 479 22.23 9.02 7.86
C ASN A 479 21.09 8.03 8.21
N MET A 480 21.13 6.79 7.69
CA MET A 480 20.17 5.74 7.99
C MET A 480 20.63 4.93 9.20
N VAL A 481 19.78 4.87 10.23
CA VAL A 481 20.07 4.20 11.51
C VAL A 481 19.05 3.09 11.72
N ASP A 482 19.48 1.91 12.12
CA ASP A 482 18.56 0.85 12.52
C ASP A 482 18.02 1.11 13.93
N LEU A 483 16.70 0.99 14.06
CA LEU A 483 16.01 1.20 15.31
C LEU A 483 15.93 -0.11 16.07
N SER A 484 16.35 -0.09 17.34
CA SER A 484 16.08 -1.20 18.25
C SER A 484 14.59 -1.21 18.60
N PHE A 485 13.96 -2.35 18.38
CA PHE A 485 12.57 -2.57 18.78
C PHE A 485 12.49 -2.70 20.32
N SER A 486 11.89 -1.72 20.99
CA SER A 486 11.76 -1.72 22.46
C SER A 486 10.64 -2.66 22.92
N GLU A 487 11.01 -3.69 23.68
CA GLU A 487 10.04 -4.57 24.33
C GLU A 487 9.15 -3.83 25.33
N GLU A 488 9.65 -2.77 25.98
CA GLU A 488 8.89 -1.98 26.95
C GLU A 488 7.77 -1.21 26.24
N LYS A 489 8.07 -0.57 25.10
CA LYS A 489 7.04 0.09 24.26
C LYS A 489 6.01 -0.92 23.75
N LEU A 490 6.43 -2.12 23.35
CA LEU A 490 5.50 -3.18 22.95
C LEU A 490 4.62 -3.62 24.13
N LYS A 491 5.19 -3.92 25.30
CA LYS A 491 4.43 -4.31 26.50
C LYS A 491 3.42 -3.24 26.90
N ALA A 492 3.78 -1.96 26.80
CA ALA A 492 2.87 -0.85 27.04
C ALA A 492 1.72 -0.79 26.02
N SER A 493 2.01 -0.91 24.72
CA SER A 493 0.97 -0.85 23.68
C SER A 493 0.04 -2.07 23.70
N LEU A 494 0.58 -3.27 23.95
CA LEU A 494 -0.21 -4.49 24.11
C LEU A 494 -1.09 -4.50 25.38
N ALA A 495 -0.75 -3.70 26.41
CA ALA A 495 -1.53 -3.62 27.64
C ALA A 495 -2.90 -2.93 27.44
N ASN A 496 -3.03 -2.10 26.39
CA ASN A 496 -4.28 -1.40 26.06
C ASN A 496 -5.23 -2.23 25.18
N ILE A 497 -4.80 -3.40 24.69
CA ILE A 497 -5.64 -4.28 23.87
C ILE A 497 -6.70 -4.95 24.76
N SER A 498 -7.96 -4.89 24.32
CA SER A 498 -9.08 -5.56 25.00
C SER A 498 -8.88 -7.08 25.05
N GLN A 499 -9.05 -7.69 26.23
CA GLN A 499 -8.86 -9.13 26.43
C GLN A 499 -10.05 -9.98 25.93
N VAL A 500 -10.49 -9.74 24.70
CA VAL A 500 -11.49 -10.56 24.02
C VAL A 500 -10.79 -11.81 23.45
N THR A 501 -11.26 -12.99 23.86
CA THR A 501 -10.68 -14.29 23.50
C THR A 501 -11.16 -14.79 22.15
#